data_AF-A0A7Z7LNX8-F1
#
_entry.id   AF-A0A7Z7LNX8-F1
#
_cell.length_a   1.000
_cell.length_b   1.000
_cell.length_c   1.000
_cell.angle_alpha   90.00
_cell.angle_beta   90.00
_cell.angle_gamma   90.00
#
_symmetry.space_group_name_H-M   'P 1'
#
loop_
_entity.id
_entity.type
_entity.pdbx_description
1 polymer ?
#
loop_
_entity_poly.entity_id
_entity_poly.type
_entity_poly.pdbx_seq_one_letter_code
_entity_poly.pdbx_strand_id
1 'polypeptide(L)'
;MWLSVGLLPAMGVLAQSFPAERIISGASGDWNKDGAADLALLVAPGSDDEVIGIYLYVTESDRGLLKLVTSAPDKVWGNSRLDGFYGQDPAITALANGSIAVMSQNSAIGRNRWERTLTLAYRENRFIVAGYTYTYHDTLDLDDSGSCDYNVVTGKLKRDETAQSVAPRTVSVEDWTDEIGSKACGLL
;
A
#
# COMPACT_ATOMS: atom_id res chain seq x y z
N MET A 1 12.76 12.36 63.49
CA MET A 1 13.48 12.17 62.22
C MET A 1 12.78 11.06 61.48
N TRP A 2 11.97 11.38 60.46
CA TRP A 2 11.24 10.40 59.64
C TRP A 2 11.86 10.42 58.24
N LEU A 3 12.38 9.29 57.77
CA LEU A 3 12.83 9.13 56.38
C LEU A 3 11.63 8.73 55.52
N SER A 4 11.24 9.60 54.60
CA SER A 4 10.32 9.25 53.51
C SER A 4 11.11 8.58 52.39
N VAL A 5 10.88 7.30 52.16
CA VAL A 5 11.37 6.60 50.96
C VAL A 5 10.40 6.91 49.82
N GLY A 6 10.86 7.71 48.85
CA GLY A 6 10.10 7.97 47.64
C GLY A 6 10.19 6.77 46.69
N LEU A 7 9.06 6.12 46.44
CA LEU A 7 8.92 5.12 45.38
C LEU A 7 8.83 5.87 44.04
N LEU A 8 9.89 5.81 43.23
CA LEU A 8 9.83 6.30 41.84
C LEU A 8 9.07 5.28 40.98
N PRO A 9 8.10 5.69 40.15
CA PRO A 9 7.42 4.79 39.25
C PRO A 9 8.41 4.36 38.15
N ALA A 10 8.59 3.06 37.98
CA ALA A 10 9.31 2.52 36.83
C ALA A 10 8.46 2.77 35.58
N MET A 11 8.85 3.74 34.76
CA MET A 11 8.31 3.88 33.40
C MET A 11 8.86 2.73 32.56
N GLY A 12 8.06 1.68 32.37
CA GLY A 12 8.39 0.61 31.43
C GLY A 12 8.40 1.16 30.01
N VAL A 13 9.56 1.11 29.35
CA VAL A 13 9.64 1.31 27.90
C VAL A 13 9.12 0.02 27.27
N LEU A 14 7.96 0.09 26.62
CA LEU A 14 7.51 -1.01 25.76
C LEU A 14 8.47 -1.08 24.57
N ALA A 15 9.27 -2.14 24.50
CA ALA A 15 10.08 -2.42 23.33
C ALA A 15 9.14 -2.65 22.14
N GLN A 16 9.24 -1.79 21.13
CA GLN A 16 8.48 -1.95 19.90
C GLN A 16 9.12 -3.09 19.11
N SER A 17 8.50 -4.27 19.15
CA SER A 17 8.97 -5.45 18.40
C SER A 17 8.74 -5.24 16.91
N PHE A 18 9.78 -5.51 16.10
CA PHE A 18 9.62 -5.58 14.65
C PHE A 18 8.72 -6.77 14.31
N PRO A 19 7.63 -6.58 13.55
CA PRO A 19 6.63 -7.62 13.35
C PRO A 19 7.02 -8.57 12.21
N ALA A 20 8.14 -9.25 12.37
CA ALA A 20 8.72 -10.13 11.36
C ALA A 20 7.75 -11.22 10.89
N GLU A 21 6.98 -11.79 11.82
CA GLU A 21 5.98 -12.82 11.58
C GLU A 21 4.73 -12.33 10.82
N ARG A 22 4.55 -11.00 10.73
CA ARG A 22 3.41 -10.37 10.05
C ARG A 22 3.76 -9.88 8.64
N ILE A 23 4.99 -10.05 8.18
CA ILE A 23 5.34 -9.69 6.80
C ILE A 23 4.65 -10.66 5.84
N ILE A 24 3.83 -10.12 4.94
CA ILE A 24 3.01 -10.89 3.98
C ILE A 24 3.76 -11.06 2.66
N SER A 25 4.35 -9.97 2.16
CA SER A 25 5.04 -9.94 0.87
C SER A 25 6.09 -8.85 0.86
N GLY A 26 7.12 -9.01 0.04
CA GLY A 26 8.17 -8.02 -0.13
C GLY A 26 8.65 -7.90 -1.57
N ALA A 27 9.11 -6.70 -1.94
CA ALA A 27 9.73 -6.41 -3.22
C ALA A 27 11.01 -5.61 -3.02
N SER A 28 12.02 -5.87 -3.85
CA SER A 28 13.26 -5.09 -3.90
C SER A 28 13.46 -4.49 -5.28
N GLY A 29 14.00 -3.28 -5.32
CA GLY A 29 14.36 -2.55 -6.55
C GLY A 29 15.15 -1.30 -6.19
N ASP A 30 15.47 -0.46 -7.16
CA ASP A 30 16.20 0.80 -6.95
C ASP A 30 15.22 1.96 -7.20
N TRP A 31 14.56 2.44 -6.15
CA TRP A 31 13.45 3.39 -6.27
C TRP A 31 13.98 4.82 -6.44
N ASN A 32 15.06 5.15 -5.72
CA ASN A 32 15.68 6.47 -5.75
C ASN A 32 16.73 6.63 -6.86
N LYS A 33 17.06 5.55 -7.58
CA LYS A 33 18.03 5.49 -8.69
C LYS A 33 19.47 5.78 -8.27
N ASP A 34 19.84 5.38 -7.05
CA ASP A 34 21.20 5.54 -6.55
C ASP A 34 22.08 4.29 -6.76
N GLY A 35 21.52 3.24 -7.36
CA GLY A 35 22.19 1.98 -7.65
C GLY A 35 22.17 0.97 -6.50
N ALA A 36 21.67 1.34 -5.32
CA ALA A 36 21.45 0.41 -4.23
C ALA A 36 20.05 -0.24 -4.30
N ALA A 37 19.95 -1.46 -3.77
CA ALA A 37 18.67 -2.15 -3.66
C ALA A 37 17.91 -1.65 -2.42
N ASP A 38 16.74 -1.10 -2.66
CA ASP A 38 15.74 -0.69 -1.67
C ASP A 38 14.76 -1.84 -1.37
N LEU A 39 13.86 -1.62 -0.39
CA LEU A 39 12.90 -2.63 0.06
C LEU A 39 11.49 -2.04 0.27
N ALA A 40 10.48 -2.79 -0.17
CA ALA A 40 9.08 -2.49 0.06
C ALA A 40 8.39 -3.72 0.65
N LEU A 41 7.59 -3.55 1.70
CA LEU A 41 6.93 -4.63 2.43
C LEU A 41 5.43 -4.38 2.58
N LEU A 42 4.64 -5.46 2.47
CA LEU A 42 3.29 -5.54 3.00
C LEU A 42 3.33 -6.23 4.36
N VAL A 43 2.70 -5.62 5.36
CA VAL A 43 2.72 -6.11 6.75
C VAL A 43 1.29 -6.18 7.26
N ALA A 44 0.89 -7.36 7.74
CA ALA A 44 -0.39 -7.59 8.39
C ALA A 44 -0.56 -6.65 9.60
N PRO A 45 -1.78 -6.19 9.88
CA PRO A 45 -2.03 -5.28 11.00
C PRO A 45 -1.76 -5.91 12.38
N GLY A 46 -1.72 -5.06 13.41
CA GLY A 46 -1.55 -5.53 14.79
C GLY A 46 -2.86 -6.03 15.43
N SER A 47 -3.99 -5.64 14.85
CA SER A 47 -5.34 -6.00 15.27
C SER A 47 -6.19 -6.42 14.06
N ASP A 48 -7.29 -7.13 14.29
CA ASP A 48 -8.15 -7.65 13.22
C ASP A 48 -9.08 -6.56 12.62
N ASP A 49 -9.17 -5.39 13.26
CA ASP A 49 -9.99 -4.25 12.80
C ASP A 49 -9.22 -3.30 11.85
N GLU A 50 -7.91 -3.52 11.71
CA GLU A 50 -7.00 -2.74 10.86
C GLU A 50 -6.80 -3.43 9.50
N VAL A 51 -6.21 -2.71 8.55
CA VAL A 51 -5.90 -3.20 7.19
C VAL A 51 -4.39 -3.30 6.98
N ILE A 52 -3.98 -4.01 5.93
CA ILE A 52 -2.57 -4.28 5.66
C ILE A 52 -1.83 -2.96 5.39
N GLY A 53 -0.67 -2.81 6.03
CA GLY A 53 0.19 -1.64 5.90
C GLY A 53 1.26 -1.80 4.83
N ILE A 54 1.72 -0.67 4.29
CA ILE A 54 2.84 -0.56 3.34
C ILE A 54 4.02 0.10 4.06
N TYR A 55 5.17 -0.57 4.05
CA TYR A 55 6.41 -0.05 4.65
C TYR A 55 7.50 0.02 3.59
N LEU A 56 8.05 1.20 3.38
CA LEU A 56 9.00 1.48 2.31
C LEU A 56 10.32 1.95 2.91
N TYR A 57 11.37 1.30 2.47
CA TYR A 57 12.73 1.54 2.90
C TYR A 57 13.56 1.97 1.70
N VAL A 58 14.46 2.93 1.93
CA VAL A 58 15.49 3.31 0.98
C VAL A 58 16.85 2.99 1.60
N THR A 59 17.74 2.42 0.82
CA THR A 59 19.10 2.11 1.28
C THR A 59 19.94 3.39 1.31
N GLU A 60 20.61 3.63 2.44
CA GLU A 60 21.62 4.69 2.52
C GLU A 60 22.86 4.24 1.74
N SER A 61 23.08 4.82 0.55
CA SER A 61 24.13 4.40 -0.39
C SER A 61 25.56 4.47 0.15
N ASP A 62 25.83 5.27 1.19
CA ASP A 62 27.14 5.35 1.84
C ASP A 62 27.42 4.16 2.78
N ARG A 63 26.38 3.54 3.34
CA ARG A 63 26.48 2.49 4.36
C ARG A 63 25.88 1.15 3.94
N GLY A 64 25.06 1.13 2.89
CA GLY A 64 24.31 -0.04 2.46
C GLY A 64 23.23 -0.48 3.46
N LEU A 65 22.74 0.44 4.30
CA LEU A 65 21.76 0.14 5.35
C LEU A 65 20.37 0.62 4.95
N LEU A 66 19.37 -0.25 5.15
CA LEU A 66 17.97 0.11 4.92
C LEU A 66 17.50 1.13 5.97
N LYS A 67 16.91 2.21 5.49
CA LYS A 67 16.22 3.22 6.30
C LYS A 67 14.74 3.22 5.98
N LEU A 68 13.90 3.05 7.00
CA LEU A 68 12.45 3.23 6.85
C LEU A 68 12.17 4.70 6.52
N VAL A 69 11.60 4.96 5.34
CA VAL A 69 11.25 6.31 4.88
C VAL A 69 9.74 6.52 4.75
N THR A 70 8.94 5.46 4.75
CA THR A 70 7.47 5.54 4.74
C THR A 70 6.87 4.40 5.55
N SER A 71 5.96 4.75 6.46
CA SER A 71 5.15 3.82 7.25
C SER A 71 3.68 4.18 7.05
N ALA A 72 2.99 3.48 6.15
CA ALA A 72 1.60 3.75 5.81
C ALA A 72 0.72 2.55 6.24
N PRO A 73 0.25 2.51 7.51
CA PRO A 73 -0.71 1.52 7.95
C PRO A 73 -2.06 1.73 7.23
N ASP A 74 -2.89 0.70 7.23
CA ASP A 74 -4.28 0.76 6.76
C ASP A 74 -4.41 1.22 5.30
N LYS A 75 -3.75 0.50 4.38
CA LYS A 75 -3.73 0.87 2.95
C LYS A 75 -4.21 -0.22 2.01
N VAL A 76 -4.04 -1.49 2.38
CA VAL A 76 -4.28 -2.61 1.47
C VAL A 76 -5.32 -3.54 2.08
N TRP A 77 -6.37 -3.83 1.31
CA TRP A 77 -7.35 -4.83 1.65
C TRP A 77 -6.89 -6.20 1.15
N GLY A 78 -7.13 -7.25 1.92
CA GLY A 78 -6.84 -8.64 1.53
C GLY A 78 -6.54 -9.52 2.73
N ASN A 79 -6.11 -10.75 2.45
CA ASN A 79 -5.66 -11.68 3.47
C ASN A 79 -4.47 -11.14 4.24
N SER A 80 -4.62 -11.01 5.55
CA SER A 80 -3.56 -10.65 6.48
C SER A 80 -2.91 -11.88 7.14
N ARG A 81 -3.34 -13.09 6.78
CA ARG A 81 -2.88 -14.36 7.36
C ARG A 81 -2.68 -15.41 6.27
N LEU A 82 -1.78 -16.37 6.52
CA LEU A 82 -1.42 -17.43 5.57
C LEU A 82 -2.55 -18.43 5.28
N ASP A 83 -3.52 -18.55 6.19
CA ASP A 83 -4.71 -19.40 6.07
C ASP A 83 -5.94 -18.66 5.55
N GLY A 84 -5.74 -17.49 4.93
CA GLY A 84 -6.78 -16.69 4.31
C GLY A 84 -7.42 -17.35 3.07
N PHE A 85 -8.46 -16.71 2.54
CA PHE A 85 -9.19 -17.23 1.39
C PHE A 85 -8.42 -17.03 0.09
N TYR A 86 -8.22 -18.09 -0.69
CA TYR A 86 -7.64 -17.97 -2.03
C TYR A 86 -8.37 -16.90 -2.85
N GLY A 87 -7.64 -16.08 -3.61
CA GLY A 87 -8.21 -15.00 -4.41
C GLY A 87 -8.43 -13.69 -3.65
N GLN A 88 -7.90 -13.59 -2.42
CA GLN A 88 -7.85 -12.34 -1.64
C GLN A 88 -6.42 -11.98 -1.22
N ASP A 89 -5.42 -12.64 -1.80
CA ASP A 89 -4.01 -12.42 -1.47
C ASP A 89 -3.51 -11.12 -2.10
N PRO A 90 -3.00 -10.18 -1.29
CA PRO A 90 -2.37 -8.98 -1.79
C PRO A 90 -0.92 -9.25 -2.21
N ALA A 91 -0.40 -8.43 -3.11
CA ALA A 91 0.97 -8.55 -3.58
C ALA A 91 1.66 -7.19 -3.67
N ILE A 92 2.98 -7.19 -3.52
CA ILE A 92 3.83 -6.03 -3.79
C ILE A 92 4.94 -6.45 -4.73
N THR A 93 5.12 -5.71 -5.81
CA THR A 93 6.02 -6.09 -6.91
C THR A 93 6.84 -4.89 -7.40
N ALA A 94 8.13 -5.13 -7.61
CA ALA A 94 9.02 -4.19 -8.27
C ALA A 94 8.73 -4.12 -9.77
N LEU A 95 8.51 -2.92 -10.31
CA LEU A 95 8.33 -2.72 -11.75
C LEU A 95 9.63 -2.27 -12.41
N ALA A 96 9.84 -2.69 -13.66
CA ALA A 96 11.06 -2.40 -14.43
C ALA A 96 11.36 -0.90 -14.63
N ASN A 97 10.36 -0.03 -14.47
CA ASN A 97 10.50 1.41 -14.58
C ASN A 97 10.91 2.10 -13.25
N GLY A 98 11.19 1.34 -12.19
CA GLY A 98 11.55 1.85 -10.85
C GLY A 98 10.35 2.26 -10.00
N SER A 99 9.13 1.86 -10.37
CA SER A 99 7.93 2.00 -9.53
C SER A 99 7.57 0.69 -8.84
N ILE A 100 6.62 0.76 -7.91
CA ILE A 100 6.14 -0.39 -7.14
C ILE A 100 4.65 -0.58 -7.47
N ALA A 101 4.24 -1.81 -7.81
CA ALA A 101 2.84 -2.18 -7.89
C ALA A 101 2.40 -2.80 -6.57
N VAL A 102 1.30 -2.31 -5.99
CA VAL A 102 0.64 -2.89 -4.81
C VAL A 102 -0.74 -3.33 -5.22
N MET A 103 -0.94 -4.65 -5.29
CA MET A 103 -2.17 -5.28 -5.75
C MET A 103 -3.02 -5.75 -4.56
N SER A 104 -4.32 -5.61 -4.71
CA SER A 104 -5.36 -6.21 -3.86
C SER A 104 -6.52 -6.67 -4.75
N GLN A 105 -7.22 -7.72 -4.36
CA GLN A 105 -8.29 -8.29 -5.18
C GLN A 105 -9.32 -9.02 -4.31
N ASN A 106 -10.55 -9.13 -4.79
CA ASN A 106 -11.49 -10.16 -4.34
C ASN A 106 -11.96 -10.97 -5.55
N SER A 107 -11.36 -12.14 -5.74
CA SER A 107 -11.72 -13.07 -6.81
C SER A 107 -12.37 -14.35 -6.27
N ALA A 108 -12.88 -14.35 -5.03
CA ALA A 108 -13.42 -15.57 -4.41
C ALA A 108 -14.76 -15.43 -3.69
N ILE A 109 -14.97 -14.35 -2.93
CA ILE A 109 -16.16 -14.21 -2.09
C ILE A 109 -17.14 -13.21 -2.69
N GLY A 110 -18.41 -13.60 -2.74
CA GLY A 110 -19.48 -12.74 -3.24
C GLY A 110 -19.59 -12.71 -4.76
N ARG A 111 -20.56 -11.91 -5.21
CA ARG A 111 -20.96 -11.79 -6.61
C ARG A 111 -20.00 -10.92 -7.43
N ASN A 112 -19.51 -9.84 -6.84
CA ASN A 112 -18.67 -8.87 -7.53
C ASN A 112 -17.20 -9.23 -7.35
N ARG A 113 -16.52 -9.48 -8.46
CA ARG A 113 -15.08 -9.70 -8.48
C ARG A 113 -14.40 -8.40 -8.82
N TRP A 114 -13.29 -8.13 -8.16
CA TRP A 114 -12.52 -6.94 -8.44
C TRP A 114 -11.03 -7.17 -8.23
N GLU A 115 -10.23 -6.42 -8.98
CA GLU A 115 -8.80 -6.29 -8.80
C GLU A 115 -8.44 -4.81 -8.80
N ARG A 116 -7.47 -4.45 -7.98
CA ARG A 116 -6.97 -3.09 -7.86
C ARG A 116 -5.46 -3.11 -7.73
N THR A 117 -4.80 -2.20 -8.44
CA THR A 117 -3.37 -1.94 -8.24
C THR A 117 -3.11 -0.46 -7.96
N LEU A 118 -2.40 -0.17 -6.87
CA LEU A 118 -1.75 1.12 -6.65
C LEU A 118 -0.34 1.07 -7.25
N THR A 119 0.00 2.06 -8.06
CA THR A 119 1.37 2.25 -8.56
C THR A 119 2.04 3.33 -7.75
N LEU A 120 3.06 2.97 -6.97
CA LEU A 120 3.84 3.89 -6.14
C LEU A 120 5.11 4.31 -6.87
N ALA A 121 5.45 5.59 -6.82
CA ALA A 121 6.70 6.10 -7.39
C ALA A 121 7.47 6.92 -6.35
N TYR A 122 8.79 6.79 -6.36
CA TYR A 122 9.66 7.67 -5.58
C TYR A 122 9.96 8.95 -6.37
N ARG A 123 9.54 10.10 -5.83
CA ARG A 123 9.74 11.42 -6.43
C ARG A 123 9.91 12.45 -5.33
N GLU A 124 10.76 13.45 -5.55
CA GLU A 124 10.96 14.54 -4.58
C GLU A 124 11.27 14.01 -3.17
N ASN A 125 12.11 12.98 -3.10
CA ASN A 125 12.55 12.33 -1.87
C ASN A 125 11.44 11.69 -1.02
N ARG A 126 10.32 11.30 -1.64
CA ARG A 126 9.21 10.59 -0.98
C ARG A 126 8.50 9.63 -1.93
N PHE A 127 7.75 8.69 -1.36
CA PHE A 127 6.84 7.85 -2.15
C PHE A 127 5.49 8.54 -2.32
N ILE A 128 4.99 8.51 -3.55
CA ILE A 128 3.67 9.00 -3.93
C ILE A 128 2.88 7.91 -4.63
N VAL A 129 1.55 8.01 -4.61
CA VAL A 129 0.69 7.21 -5.49
C VAL A 129 0.67 7.86 -6.87
N ALA A 130 1.30 7.21 -7.84
CA ALA A 130 1.41 7.68 -9.21
C ALA A 130 0.28 7.19 -10.11
N GLY A 131 -0.30 6.03 -9.79
CA GLY A 131 -1.38 5.42 -10.56
C GLY A 131 -2.32 4.59 -9.70
N TYR A 132 -3.54 4.42 -10.19
CA TYR A 132 -4.59 3.60 -9.62
C TYR A 132 -5.28 2.87 -10.76
N THR A 133 -5.23 1.54 -10.77
CA THR A 133 -6.04 0.72 -11.66
C THR A 133 -7.08 -0.04 -10.88
N TYR A 134 -8.25 -0.20 -11.47
CA TYR A 134 -9.34 -0.98 -10.90
C TYR A 134 -10.11 -1.68 -12.01
N THR A 135 -10.39 -2.94 -11.83
CA THR A 135 -11.28 -3.72 -12.70
C THR A 135 -12.31 -4.42 -11.85
N TYR A 136 -13.51 -4.61 -12.40
CA TYR A 136 -14.54 -5.41 -11.77
C TYR A 136 -15.42 -6.12 -12.80
N HIS A 137 -16.05 -7.20 -12.36
CA HIS A 137 -17.14 -7.83 -13.08
C HIS A 137 -18.07 -8.53 -12.11
N ASP A 138 -19.34 -8.59 -12.48
CA ASP A 138 -20.36 -9.38 -11.83
C ASP A 138 -20.37 -10.81 -12.41
N THR A 139 -20.41 -11.82 -11.54
CA THR A 139 -20.37 -13.23 -12.00
C THR A 139 -21.69 -13.76 -12.57
N LEU A 140 -22.79 -13.00 -12.45
CA LEU A 140 -24.12 -13.38 -12.93
C LEU A 140 -24.62 -12.47 -14.05
N ASP A 141 -24.32 -11.17 -13.97
CA ASP A 141 -24.63 -10.18 -15.00
C ASP A 141 -23.35 -9.79 -15.74
N LEU A 142 -23.09 -10.45 -16.86
CA LEU A 142 -21.83 -10.30 -17.59
C LEU A 142 -21.68 -8.92 -18.24
N ASP A 143 -22.77 -8.16 -18.36
CA ASP A 143 -22.75 -6.79 -18.88
C ASP A 143 -22.38 -5.78 -17.77
N ASP A 144 -22.47 -6.18 -16.49
CA ASP A 144 -22.00 -5.37 -15.35
C ASP A 144 -20.51 -5.65 -15.07
N SER A 145 -19.68 -5.04 -15.90
CA SER A 145 -18.23 -5.04 -15.74
C SER A 145 -17.65 -3.68 -16.08
N GLY A 146 -16.42 -3.43 -15.63
CA GLY A 146 -15.77 -2.17 -15.92
C GLY A 146 -14.31 -2.14 -15.53
N SER A 147 -13.62 -1.14 -16.05
CA SER A 147 -12.22 -0.88 -15.81
C SER A 147 -11.93 0.61 -15.70
N CYS A 148 -10.91 0.94 -14.91
CA CYS A 148 -10.40 2.29 -14.78
C CYS A 148 -8.88 2.23 -14.64
N ASP A 149 -8.18 2.98 -15.47
CA ASP A 149 -6.75 3.27 -15.33
C ASP A 149 -6.61 4.78 -15.10
N TYR A 150 -6.21 5.15 -13.89
CA TYR A 150 -6.08 6.54 -13.46
C TYR A 150 -4.62 6.88 -13.15
N ASN A 151 -4.06 7.82 -13.91
CA ASN A 151 -2.79 8.45 -13.61
C ASN A 151 -3.00 9.64 -12.67
N VAL A 152 -2.73 9.42 -11.38
CA VAL A 152 -2.97 10.40 -10.30
C VAL A 152 -2.22 11.71 -10.52
N VAL A 153 -0.95 11.61 -10.98
CA VAL A 153 -0.06 12.76 -11.14
C VAL A 153 -0.52 13.70 -12.25
N THR A 154 -1.00 13.15 -13.37
CA THR A 154 -1.43 13.94 -14.53
C THR A 154 -2.92 14.24 -14.54
N GLY A 155 -3.72 13.54 -13.72
CA GLY A 155 -5.17 13.66 -13.73
C GLY A 155 -5.85 12.89 -14.87
N LYS A 156 -5.09 12.30 -15.80
CA LYS A 156 -5.64 11.55 -16.93
C LYS A 156 -6.16 10.19 -16.46
N LEU A 157 -7.33 9.80 -16.92
CA LEU A 157 -7.84 8.46 -16.71
C LEU A 157 -8.47 7.89 -17.97
N LYS A 158 -8.49 6.57 -18.07
CA LYS A 158 -9.27 5.81 -19.05
C LYS A 158 -10.26 4.96 -18.26
N ARG A 159 -11.55 5.25 -18.41
CA ARG A 159 -12.63 4.39 -17.89
C ARG A 159 -13.15 3.59 -19.06
N ASP A 160 -12.96 2.28 -19.00
CA ASP A 160 -13.22 1.37 -20.12
C ASP A 160 -12.47 1.84 -21.39
N GLU A 161 -13.18 2.15 -22.46
CA GLU A 161 -12.61 2.71 -23.70
C GLU A 161 -12.68 4.25 -23.76
N THR A 162 -13.19 4.90 -22.72
CA THR A 162 -13.40 6.34 -22.69
C THR A 162 -12.30 7.07 -21.93
N ALA A 163 -11.57 7.93 -22.61
CA ALA A 163 -10.60 8.82 -21.99
C ALA A 163 -11.29 10.01 -21.30
N GLN A 164 -10.86 10.30 -20.07
CA GLN A 164 -11.35 11.42 -19.26
C GLN A 164 -10.19 12.07 -18.50
N SER A 165 -10.46 13.17 -17.79
CA SER A 165 -9.47 13.81 -16.94
C SER A 165 -10.11 14.49 -15.74
N VAL A 166 -9.42 14.42 -14.61
CA VAL A 166 -9.69 15.17 -13.39
C VAL A 166 -8.51 16.09 -13.08
N ALA A 167 -8.62 16.93 -12.06
CA ALA A 167 -7.50 17.75 -11.63
C ALA A 167 -6.29 16.88 -11.22
N PRO A 168 -5.07 17.20 -11.67
CA PRO A 168 -3.86 16.49 -11.26
C PRO A 168 -3.61 16.63 -9.77
N ARG A 169 -3.06 15.59 -9.14
CA ARG A 169 -2.77 15.56 -7.70
C ARG A 169 -1.43 14.88 -7.44
N THR A 170 -0.81 15.22 -6.32
CA THR A 170 0.36 14.49 -5.83
C THR A 170 0.08 14.10 -4.39
N VAL A 171 -0.23 12.83 -4.19
CA VAL A 171 -0.66 12.28 -2.90
C VAL A 171 0.45 11.36 -2.38
N SER A 172 0.89 11.56 -1.13
CA SER A 172 1.82 10.64 -0.49
C SER A 172 1.15 9.27 -0.30
N VAL A 173 1.92 8.22 -0.09
CA VAL A 173 1.34 6.90 0.25
C VAL A 173 0.62 6.95 1.61
N GLU A 174 1.11 7.76 2.55
CA GLU A 174 0.53 7.94 3.88
C GLU A 174 -0.85 8.60 3.82
N ASP A 175 -1.00 9.62 2.97
CA ASP A 175 -2.24 10.38 2.78
C ASP A 175 -3.22 9.71 1.80
N TRP A 176 -2.82 8.60 1.16
CA TRP A 176 -3.69 7.91 0.23
C TRP A 176 -4.88 7.30 0.95
N THR A 177 -6.07 7.53 0.38
CA THR A 177 -7.30 6.81 0.71
C THR A 177 -7.89 6.25 -0.57
N ASP A 178 -8.47 5.05 -0.53
CA ASP A 178 -9.05 4.44 -1.72
C ASP A 178 -10.17 5.28 -2.35
N GLU A 179 -10.84 6.12 -1.55
CA GLU A 179 -11.81 7.09 -2.05
C GLU A 179 -11.25 8.03 -3.10
N ILE A 180 -9.96 8.38 -3.05
CA ILE A 180 -9.33 9.25 -4.05
C ILE A 180 -9.39 8.60 -5.43
N GLY A 181 -9.02 7.32 -5.51
CA GLY A 181 -9.03 6.55 -6.75
C GLY A 181 -10.45 6.19 -7.19
N SER A 182 -11.26 5.65 -6.28
CA SER A 182 -12.61 5.19 -6.61
C SER A 182 -13.55 6.33 -7.03
N LYS A 183 -13.48 7.51 -6.39
CA LYS A 183 -14.23 8.71 -6.83
C LYS A 183 -13.78 9.19 -8.20
N ALA A 184 -12.47 9.22 -8.47
CA ALA A 184 -11.95 9.59 -9.80
C ALA A 184 -12.42 8.63 -10.89
N CYS A 185 -12.53 7.33 -10.56
CA CYS A 185 -13.06 6.30 -11.44
C CYS A 185 -14.60 6.24 -11.49
N GLY A 186 -15.30 7.03 -10.68
CA GLY A 186 -16.77 7.02 -10.58
C GLY A 186 -17.34 5.68 -10.11
N LEU A 187 -16.68 5.07 -9.11
CA LEU A 187 -17.07 3.83 -8.43
C LEU A 187 -17.74 4.08 -7.07
N LEU A 188 -17.71 5.33 -6.57
CA LEU A 188 -18.35 5.82 -5.36
C LEU A 188 -19.08 7.14 -5.63
#